data_AF-A0A653Y9E1-F1
#
_entry.id   AF-A0A653Y9E1-F1
#
_cell.length_a   1.000
_cell.length_b   1.000
_cell.length_c   1.000
_cell.angle_alpha   90.00
_cell.angle_beta   90.00
_cell.angle_gamma   90.00
#
_symmetry.space_group_name_H-M   'P 1'
#
loop_
_entity.id
_entity.type
_entity.pdbx_description
1 polymer ?
#
loop_
_entity_poly.entity_id
_entity_poly.type
_entity_poly.pdbx_seq_one_letter_code
_entity_poly.pdbx_strand_id
1 'polypeptide(L)'
;MAKKNRNRQRAETTPTEPGEVGPRQPCPCGSGKRYKACHGAAGGGDVYVARPFEGLASEGDVVALRELVPAATAPLTLRDDVDAHGRTVTLCTLAPGAVPAVVRDSGEVLLGLQVQHAFGDPSRDLAAVLLAALEAEPGAVGLTDAPGPGPRLQDLVVDAPLDITVHEGYGYWVEESDQSPEVADLLEQADDQAAPTARLTSVASAYWTRMGSKEHLRWVMPEPEGELLDALARLHAAGTDTLIPEGRLVGMFRAHGLLTPVWDLPVGTGAEALEDPAADFKTALDAALAETTPLTSEQRAARSGLANRQVTIR
;
A
#
# COMPACT_ATOMS: atom_id res chain seq x y z
N MET A 1 8.52 -19.19 56.52
CA MET A 1 9.18 -18.30 55.54
C MET A 1 8.11 -17.63 54.70
N ALA A 2 7.97 -16.30 54.84
CA ALA A 2 6.87 -15.52 54.28
C ALA A 2 7.17 -15.07 52.83
N LYS A 3 6.16 -15.15 51.94
CA LYS A 3 6.20 -14.65 50.56
C LYS A 3 6.21 -13.11 50.59
N LYS A 4 7.30 -12.50 50.09
CA LYS A 4 7.42 -11.06 49.89
C LYS A 4 6.62 -10.64 48.65
N ASN A 5 5.49 -9.97 48.88
CA ASN A 5 4.66 -9.37 47.84
C ASN A 5 5.34 -8.07 47.36
N ARG A 6 5.67 -7.99 46.07
CA ARG A 6 6.35 -6.84 45.47
C ARG A 6 5.31 -5.78 45.13
N ASN A 7 5.20 -4.77 46.00
CA ASN A 7 4.29 -3.64 45.86
C ASN A 7 4.63 -2.85 44.58
N ARG A 8 3.80 -2.95 43.53
CA ARG A 8 3.86 -2.07 42.36
C ARG A 8 3.32 -0.72 42.79
N GLN A 9 4.20 0.27 42.95
CA GLN A 9 3.82 1.67 43.09
C GLN A 9 2.90 2.04 41.91
N ARG A 10 1.65 2.36 42.25
CA ARG A 10 0.66 2.91 41.34
C ARG A 10 1.10 4.34 41.04
N ALA A 11 1.73 4.56 39.90
CA ALA A 11 2.01 5.90 39.40
C ALA A 11 0.69 6.68 39.32
N GLU A 12 0.63 7.81 40.02
CA GLU A 12 -0.50 8.73 40.02
C GLU A 12 -0.85 9.11 38.58
N THR A 13 -2.12 8.92 38.23
CA THR A 13 -2.68 9.40 36.97
C THR A 13 -2.92 10.89 37.10
N THR A 14 -2.06 11.69 36.47
CA THR A 14 -2.34 13.10 36.21
C THR A 14 -3.69 13.20 35.47
N PRO A 15 -4.62 14.06 35.89
CA PRO A 15 -5.88 14.24 35.17
C PRO A 15 -5.57 14.81 33.78
N THR A 16 -6.01 14.14 32.71
CA THR A 16 -6.01 14.70 31.35
C THR A 16 -7.08 15.77 31.24
N GLU A 17 -6.79 16.86 30.54
CA GLU A 17 -7.77 17.92 30.29
C GLU A 17 -8.91 17.42 29.37
N PRO A 18 -10.10 18.05 29.40
CA PRO A 18 -11.21 17.67 28.54
C PRO A 18 -10.82 17.79 27.05
N GLY A 19 -10.64 16.64 26.38
CA GLY A 19 -10.22 16.55 24.97
C GLY A 19 -8.88 15.85 24.75
N GLU A 20 -8.10 15.61 25.80
CA GLU A 20 -6.77 15.00 25.70
C GLU A 20 -6.83 13.47 25.88
N VAL A 21 -6.21 12.71 24.96
CA VAL A 21 -6.21 11.24 25.00
C VAL A 21 -5.30 10.73 26.11
N GLY A 22 -5.86 9.98 27.05
CA GLY A 22 -5.12 9.48 28.20
C GLY A 22 -3.98 8.52 27.82
N PRO A 23 -2.85 8.49 28.55
CA PRO A 23 -1.66 7.70 28.21
C PRO A 23 -1.89 6.18 28.08
N ARG A 24 -2.97 5.64 28.66
CA ARG A 24 -3.35 4.23 28.56
C ARG A 24 -4.51 3.95 27.60
N GLN A 25 -5.12 4.99 27.04
CA GLN A 25 -6.19 4.85 26.06
C GLN A 25 -5.63 4.41 24.70
N PRO A 26 -6.46 3.79 23.84
CA PRO A 26 -6.09 3.53 22.44
C PRO A 26 -5.59 4.82 21.78
N CYS A 27 -4.49 4.72 21.03
CA CYS A 27 -4.00 5.85 20.25
C CYS A 27 -5.00 6.19 19.15
N PRO A 28 -5.39 7.47 18.98
CA PRO A 28 -6.24 7.89 17.87
C PRO A 28 -5.51 7.79 16.51
N CYS A 29 -4.19 7.61 16.52
CA CYS A 29 -3.33 7.47 15.34
C CYS A 29 -3.51 6.16 14.53
N GLY A 30 -4.47 5.29 14.88
CA GLY A 30 -4.69 4.03 14.17
C GLY A 30 -3.63 2.94 14.38
N SER A 31 -2.62 3.17 15.22
CA SER A 31 -1.50 2.22 15.45
C SER A 31 -1.88 0.92 16.17
N GLY A 32 -3.10 0.82 16.72
CA GLY A 32 -3.53 -0.30 17.57
C GLY A 32 -2.85 -0.37 18.95
N LYS A 33 -1.95 0.58 19.28
CA LYS A 33 -1.23 0.66 20.56
C LYS A 33 -1.89 1.68 21.51
N ARG A 34 -1.41 1.74 22.76
CA ARG A 34 -1.83 2.76 23.74
C ARG A 34 -1.11 4.08 23.50
N TYR A 35 -1.77 5.22 23.76
CA TYR A 35 -1.23 6.56 23.48
C TYR A 35 0.19 6.79 24.01
N LYS A 36 0.52 6.39 25.25
CA LYS A 36 1.88 6.54 25.80
C LYS A 36 2.93 5.71 25.05
N ALA A 37 2.54 4.55 24.52
CA ALA A 37 3.45 3.70 23.73
C ALA A 37 3.62 4.23 22.30
N CYS A 38 2.75 5.14 21.85
CA CYS A 38 2.85 5.82 20.56
C CYS A 38 3.58 7.17 20.68
N HIS A 39 3.15 8.02 21.61
CA HIS A 39 3.57 9.42 21.68
C HIS A 39 4.16 9.82 23.03
N GLY A 40 4.19 8.91 24.02
CA GLY A 40 4.61 9.21 25.39
C GLY A 40 5.99 8.65 25.78
N ALA A 41 6.80 8.22 24.82
CA ALA A 41 8.20 7.83 25.00
C ALA A 41 9.11 8.73 24.14
N ALA A 42 10.31 9.03 24.63
CA ALA A 42 11.35 9.64 23.81
C ALA A 42 11.68 8.68 22.66
N GLY A 43 11.44 9.08 21.41
CA GLY A 43 11.47 8.21 20.22
C GLY A 43 10.09 7.85 19.63
N GLY A 44 9.01 8.54 20.02
CA GLY A 44 7.64 8.30 19.50
C GLY A 44 7.41 8.53 17.99
N GLY A 45 8.48 8.67 17.20
CA GLY A 45 8.47 8.65 15.72
C GLY A 45 8.56 7.23 15.14
N ASP A 46 9.07 6.24 15.87
CA ASP A 46 9.28 4.86 15.39
C ASP A 46 8.01 3.97 15.46
N VAL A 47 6.83 4.59 15.41
CA VAL A 47 5.57 3.86 15.61
C VAL A 47 5.15 3.23 14.30
N TYR A 48 5.45 1.94 14.16
CA TYR A 48 4.83 1.11 13.13
C TYR A 48 3.30 1.32 13.10
N VAL A 49 2.79 1.78 11.96
CA VAL A 49 1.37 1.90 11.63
C VAL A 49 0.99 0.70 10.76
N ALA A 50 0.02 -0.09 11.21
CA ALA A 50 -0.31 -1.36 10.56
C ALA A 50 -0.94 -1.16 9.17
N ARG A 51 -1.76 -0.12 9.01
CA ARG A 51 -2.48 0.22 7.76
C ARG A 51 -2.20 1.69 7.38
N PRO A 52 -0.99 2.00 6.89
CA PRO A 52 -0.52 3.36 6.67
C PRO A 52 -1.33 4.14 5.62
N PHE A 53 -2.10 3.49 4.76
CA PHE A 53 -2.88 4.16 3.71
C PHE A 53 -4.39 4.14 3.97
N GLU A 54 -4.83 3.69 5.16
CA GLU A 54 -6.24 3.66 5.53
C GLU A 54 -6.87 5.05 5.41
N GLY A 55 -8.01 5.11 4.71
CA GLY A 55 -8.77 6.34 4.47
C GLY A 55 -8.56 6.95 3.08
N LEU A 56 -7.68 6.40 2.25
CA LEU A 56 -7.58 6.76 0.82
C LEU A 56 -8.56 5.93 -0.02
N ALA A 57 -9.29 6.56 -0.93
CA ALA A 57 -10.17 5.89 -1.89
C ALA A 57 -9.43 4.85 -2.75
N SER A 58 -8.16 5.14 -3.08
CA SER A 58 -7.27 4.25 -3.84
C SER A 58 -6.23 3.57 -2.94
N GLU A 59 -6.56 3.27 -1.68
CA GLU A 59 -5.64 2.60 -0.74
C GLU A 59 -5.01 1.33 -1.34
N GLY A 60 -5.83 0.44 -1.90
CA GLY A 60 -5.36 -0.81 -2.50
C GLY A 60 -4.37 -0.58 -3.65
N ASP A 61 -4.61 0.45 -4.46
CA ASP A 61 -3.74 0.82 -5.58
C ASP A 61 -2.42 1.40 -5.06
N VAL A 62 -2.44 2.26 -4.04
CA VAL A 62 -1.21 2.80 -3.44
C VAL A 62 -0.34 1.68 -2.85
N VAL A 63 -0.96 0.70 -2.18
CA VAL A 63 -0.24 -0.50 -1.70
C VAL A 63 0.30 -1.33 -2.87
N ALA A 64 -0.47 -1.49 -3.96
CA ALA A 64 0.00 -2.23 -5.14
C ALA A 64 1.19 -1.53 -5.82
N LEU A 65 1.11 -0.22 -6.01
CA LEU A 65 2.19 0.58 -6.60
C LEU A 65 3.45 0.55 -5.73
N ARG A 66 3.29 0.55 -4.40
CA ARG A 66 4.43 0.46 -3.50
C ARG A 66 5.09 -0.92 -3.52
N GLU A 67 4.32 -2.01 -3.54
CA GLU A 67 4.86 -3.34 -3.23
C GLU A 67 4.99 -4.28 -4.44
N LEU A 68 4.24 -4.04 -5.52
CA LEU A 68 3.98 -5.05 -6.55
C LEU A 68 4.21 -4.57 -7.98
N VAL A 69 3.78 -3.35 -8.29
CA VAL A 69 3.83 -2.77 -9.64
C VAL A 69 5.18 -2.10 -9.83
N PRO A 70 5.97 -2.44 -10.87
CA PRO A 70 7.32 -1.90 -11.05
C PRO A 70 7.35 -0.46 -11.58
N ALA A 71 6.42 -0.11 -12.47
CA ALA A 71 6.42 1.19 -13.14
C ALA A 71 4.99 1.68 -13.34
N ALA A 72 4.58 2.65 -12.54
CA ALA A 72 3.30 3.32 -12.68
C ALA A 72 3.35 4.75 -12.15
N THR A 73 2.45 5.59 -12.63
CA THR A 73 2.26 6.97 -12.18
C THR A 73 0.78 7.28 -11.95
N ALA A 74 0.50 8.23 -11.05
CA ALA A 74 -0.83 8.77 -10.84
C ALA A 74 -0.75 10.26 -10.44
N PRO A 75 -1.44 11.17 -11.14
CA PRO A 75 -1.54 12.56 -10.71
C PRO A 75 -2.22 12.66 -9.33
N LEU A 76 -1.67 13.49 -8.45
CA LEU A 76 -2.29 13.80 -7.16
C LEU A 76 -2.96 15.16 -7.20
N THR A 77 -4.19 15.22 -6.72
CA THR A 77 -4.88 16.50 -6.45
C THR A 77 -4.66 16.85 -4.99
N LEU A 78 -3.96 17.95 -4.71
CA LEU A 78 -3.78 18.45 -3.35
C LEU A 78 -5.07 19.12 -2.85
N ARG A 79 -5.31 19.06 -1.54
CA ARG A 79 -6.43 19.78 -0.92
C ARG A 79 -6.20 21.29 -0.96
N ASP A 80 -7.27 22.06 -0.96
CA ASP A 80 -7.23 23.54 -1.05
C ASP A 80 -6.45 24.22 0.08
N ASP A 81 -6.31 23.54 1.23
CA ASP A 81 -5.56 24.02 2.41
C ASP A 81 -4.05 23.71 2.33
N VAL A 82 -3.59 23.02 1.28
CA VAL A 82 -2.17 22.76 1.00
C VAL A 82 -1.69 23.71 -0.08
N ASP A 83 -0.70 24.54 0.24
CA ASP A 83 -0.10 25.43 -0.77
C ASP A 83 0.77 24.63 -1.74
N ALA A 84 0.24 24.40 -2.94
CA ALA A 84 0.96 23.71 -4.01
C ALA A 84 2.12 24.55 -4.58
N HIS A 85 2.23 25.85 -4.24
CA HIS A 85 3.22 26.77 -4.80
C HIS A 85 3.20 26.80 -6.35
N GLY A 86 2.02 26.56 -6.94
CA GLY A 86 1.83 26.46 -8.39
C GLY A 86 2.40 25.19 -9.05
N ARG A 87 2.86 24.21 -8.26
CA ARG A 87 3.43 22.95 -8.72
C ARG A 87 2.36 21.89 -8.97
N THR A 88 2.64 20.98 -9.89
CA THR A 88 1.91 19.72 -10.05
C THR A 88 2.62 18.61 -9.27
N VAL A 89 1.86 17.60 -8.84
CA VAL A 89 2.40 16.45 -8.11
C VAL A 89 1.95 15.17 -8.79
N THR A 90 2.92 14.32 -9.12
CA THR A 90 2.70 13.01 -9.70
C THR A 90 3.25 11.96 -8.74
N LEU A 91 2.39 11.09 -8.21
CA LEU A 91 2.81 9.90 -7.49
C LEU A 91 3.40 8.91 -8.51
N CYS A 92 4.52 8.26 -8.18
CA CYS A 92 5.09 7.21 -9.00
C CYS A 92 5.50 6.01 -8.14
N THR A 93 5.58 4.84 -8.78
CA THR A 93 6.14 3.65 -8.12
C THR A 93 7.55 3.96 -7.61
N LEU A 94 8.45 4.42 -8.48
CA LEU A 94 9.85 4.61 -8.17
C LEU A 94 10.32 5.91 -8.82
N ALA A 95 10.90 6.82 -8.05
CA ALA A 95 11.53 8.01 -8.62
C ALA A 95 12.97 7.68 -9.08
N PRO A 96 13.57 8.46 -10.01
CA PRO A 96 14.95 8.27 -10.45
C PRO A 96 15.92 8.14 -9.26
N GLY A 97 16.77 7.12 -9.28
CA GLY A 97 17.72 6.86 -8.19
C GLY A 97 17.09 6.37 -6.87
N ALA A 98 15.82 5.95 -6.88
CA ALA A 98 15.07 5.50 -5.71
C ALA A 98 15.01 6.53 -4.56
N VAL A 99 15.09 7.82 -4.90
CA VAL A 99 14.90 8.91 -3.94
C VAL A 99 13.42 9.08 -3.61
N PRO A 100 13.07 9.66 -2.45
CA PRO A 100 11.67 9.82 -2.08
C PRO A 100 10.89 10.79 -2.96
N ALA A 101 11.52 11.85 -3.47
CA ALA A 101 10.94 12.71 -4.50
C ALA A 101 12.01 13.36 -5.38
N VAL A 102 11.60 13.76 -6.58
CA VAL A 102 12.37 14.62 -7.48
C VAL A 102 11.53 15.82 -7.82
N VAL A 103 12.07 17.01 -7.62
CA VAL A 103 11.53 18.27 -8.14
C VAL A 103 12.17 18.53 -9.49
N ARG A 104 11.37 18.57 -10.55
CA ARG A 104 11.81 18.84 -11.92
C ARG A 104 12.10 20.31 -12.16
N ASP A 105 12.85 20.61 -13.23
CA ASP A 105 13.12 21.99 -13.65
C ASP A 105 11.84 22.74 -14.04
N SER A 106 10.85 22.00 -14.57
CA SER A 106 9.50 22.47 -14.84
C SER A 106 8.69 22.84 -13.59
N GLY A 107 9.15 22.43 -12.42
CA GLY A 107 8.49 22.61 -11.13
C GLY A 107 7.60 21.44 -10.69
N GLU A 108 7.36 20.45 -11.56
CA GLU A 108 6.65 19.22 -11.22
C GLU A 108 7.37 18.44 -10.11
N VAL A 109 6.60 17.87 -9.17
CA VAL A 109 7.10 16.96 -8.15
C VAL A 109 6.75 15.52 -8.54
N LEU A 110 7.77 14.69 -8.77
CA LEU A 110 7.62 13.23 -8.80
C LEU A 110 7.80 12.67 -7.38
N LEU A 111 6.75 12.12 -6.79
CA LEU A 111 6.75 11.55 -5.44
C LEU A 111 6.82 10.01 -5.51
N GLY A 112 7.93 9.41 -5.07
CA GLY A 112 8.18 7.98 -5.17
C GLY A 112 7.65 7.16 -3.99
N LEU A 113 6.94 6.07 -4.29
CA LEU A 113 6.41 5.13 -3.28
C LEU A 113 7.45 4.13 -2.79
N GLN A 114 8.29 3.62 -3.69
CA GLN A 114 9.36 2.67 -3.41
C GLN A 114 10.62 3.43 -3.01
N VAL A 115 10.94 3.37 -1.72
CA VAL A 115 12.02 4.13 -1.09
C VAL A 115 12.83 3.21 -0.18
N GLN A 116 14.08 3.59 0.10
CA GLN A 116 14.98 2.78 0.91
C GLN A 116 14.77 2.96 2.42
N HIS A 117 14.15 4.05 2.86
CA HIS A 117 13.88 4.29 4.26
C HIS A 117 12.62 3.56 4.75
N ALA A 118 12.56 3.28 6.05
CA ALA A 118 11.41 2.64 6.68
C ALA A 118 11.24 3.19 8.11
N PHE A 119 10.54 4.32 8.23
CA PHE A 119 10.33 4.97 9.53
C PHE A 119 9.03 4.55 10.24
N GLY A 120 8.28 3.61 9.65
CA GLY A 120 7.18 2.89 10.28
C GLY A 120 5.78 3.37 9.88
N ASP A 121 5.65 4.59 9.34
CA ASP A 121 4.40 5.12 8.78
C ASP A 121 4.66 5.68 7.37
N PRO A 122 4.70 4.81 6.33
CA PRO A 122 4.97 5.24 4.96
C PRO A 122 4.12 6.40 4.45
N SER A 123 2.88 6.56 4.94
CA SER A 123 2.02 7.68 4.54
C SER A 123 2.46 9.01 5.15
N ARG A 124 2.95 9.00 6.39
CA ARG A 124 3.59 10.16 7.02
C ARG A 124 4.92 10.49 6.35
N ASP A 125 5.70 9.47 6.01
CA ASP A 125 6.97 9.64 5.30
C ASP A 125 6.74 10.34 3.95
N LEU A 126 5.76 9.87 3.17
CA LEU A 126 5.35 10.50 1.91
C LEU A 126 4.83 11.93 2.10
N ALA A 127 4.02 12.18 3.12
CA ALA A 127 3.51 13.52 3.42
C ALA A 127 4.64 14.51 3.77
N ALA A 128 5.61 14.08 4.58
CA ALA A 128 6.76 14.90 4.94
C ALA A 128 7.63 15.22 3.71
N VAL A 129 7.87 14.23 2.85
CA VAL A 129 8.61 14.40 1.60
C VAL A 129 7.87 15.34 0.65
N LEU A 130 6.55 15.18 0.50
CA LEU A 130 5.73 16.03 -0.35
C LEU A 130 5.82 17.50 0.08
N LEU A 131 5.60 17.77 1.36
CA LEU A 131 5.68 19.15 1.88
C LEU A 131 7.08 19.75 1.69
N ALA A 132 8.14 18.97 1.90
CA ALA A 132 9.51 19.43 1.63
C ALA A 132 9.75 19.69 0.14
N ALA A 133 9.21 18.85 -0.75
CA ALA A 133 9.37 19.00 -2.20
C ALA A 133 8.62 20.20 -2.77
N LEU A 134 7.48 20.59 -2.18
CA LEU A 134 6.73 21.79 -2.60
C LEU A 134 7.53 23.08 -2.40
N GLU A 135 8.39 23.13 -1.38
CA GLU A 135 9.24 24.30 -1.06
C GLU A 135 10.67 24.20 -1.62
N ALA A 136 11.08 23.03 -2.14
CA ALA A 136 12.45 22.79 -2.58
C ALA A 136 12.77 23.37 -3.97
N GLU A 137 14.05 23.68 -4.18
CA GLU A 137 14.60 23.92 -5.52
C GLU A 137 14.62 22.61 -6.34
N PRO A 138 14.70 22.68 -7.69
CA PRO A 138 14.84 21.50 -8.54
C PRO A 138 15.96 20.56 -8.08
N GLY A 139 15.68 19.26 -8.07
CA GLY A 139 16.59 18.20 -7.63
C GLY A 139 15.93 17.13 -6.76
N ALA A 140 16.77 16.23 -6.21
CA ALA A 140 16.32 15.16 -5.34
C ALA A 140 15.95 15.67 -3.94
N VAL A 141 14.81 15.22 -3.43
CA VAL A 141 14.29 15.52 -2.10
C VAL A 141 14.10 14.20 -1.34
N GLY A 142 14.57 14.15 -0.10
CA GLY A 142 14.49 12.96 0.72
C GLY A 142 14.47 13.24 2.22
N LEU A 143 14.45 12.17 3.01
CA LEU A 143 14.46 12.22 4.46
C LEU A 143 15.75 11.57 4.98
N THR A 144 16.52 12.31 5.79
CA THR A 144 17.71 11.77 6.48
C THR A 144 17.35 11.07 7.79
N ASP A 145 16.25 11.50 8.41
CA ASP A 145 15.78 11.04 9.71
C ASP A 145 14.26 10.82 9.66
N ALA A 146 13.75 10.02 10.60
CA ALA A 146 12.31 9.80 10.72
C ALA A 146 11.58 11.15 10.90
N PRO A 147 10.51 11.42 10.12
CA PRO A 147 9.75 12.64 10.30
C PRO A 147 9.09 12.61 11.68
N GLY A 148 9.06 13.78 12.32
CA GLY A 148 8.34 13.95 13.58
C GLY A 148 6.81 13.83 13.41
N PRO A 149 6.04 14.20 14.45
CA PRO A 149 4.60 14.36 14.31
C PRO A 149 4.24 15.30 13.15
N GLY A 150 3.23 14.94 12.38
CA GLY A 150 2.83 15.65 11.16
C GLY A 150 1.62 15.00 10.47
N PRO A 151 1.17 15.55 9.33
CA PRO A 151 0.11 14.96 8.53
C PRO A 151 0.53 13.61 7.93
N ARG A 152 -0.46 12.84 7.48
CA ARG A 152 -0.32 11.70 6.58
C ARG A 152 -0.75 12.11 5.17
N LEU A 153 -0.47 11.28 4.17
CA LEU A 153 -0.77 11.60 2.77
C LEU A 153 -2.26 11.94 2.57
N GLN A 154 -3.16 11.18 3.20
CA GLN A 154 -4.60 11.43 3.16
C GLN A 154 -5.05 12.78 3.75
N ASP A 155 -4.22 13.43 4.56
CA ASP A 155 -4.52 14.76 5.10
C ASP A 155 -4.18 15.87 4.08
N LEU A 156 -3.38 15.55 3.05
CA LEU A 156 -2.84 16.50 2.07
C LEU A 156 -3.48 16.39 0.68
N VAL A 157 -4.04 15.22 0.34
CA VAL A 157 -4.62 14.96 -0.99
C VAL A 157 -6.14 14.86 -0.94
N VAL A 158 -6.79 15.21 -2.05
CA VAL A 158 -8.24 14.99 -2.21
C VAL A 158 -8.50 13.48 -2.23
N ASP A 159 -9.46 13.05 -1.41
CA ASP A 159 -9.88 11.65 -1.34
C ASP A 159 -10.74 11.28 -2.56
N ALA A 160 -10.06 10.91 -3.65
CA ALA A 160 -10.67 10.48 -4.91
C ALA A 160 -9.89 9.31 -5.50
N PRO A 161 -10.53 8.48 -6.35
CA PRO A 161 -9.82 7.43 -7.09
C PRO A 161 -8.66 8.02 -7.91
N LEU A 162 -7.49 7.38 -7.83
CA LEU A 162 -6.33 7.75 -8.61
C LEU A 162 -6.49 7.31 -10.07
N ASP A 163 -6.14 8.22 -11.00
CA ASP A 163 -5.98 7.90 -12.41
C ASP A 163 -4.58 7.32 -12.64
N ILE A 164 -4.50 5.99 -12.67
CA ILE A 164 -3.23 5.26 -12.67
C ILE A 164 -2.87 4.83 -14.08
N THR A 165 -1.68 5.22 -14.51
CA THR A 165 -1.03 4.75 -15.74
C THR A 165 0.06 3.77 -15.37
N VAL A 166 -0.06 2.51 -15.84
CA VAL A 166 1.03 1.52 -15.77
C VAL A 166 1.88 1.65 -17.02
N HIS A 167 3.20 1.68 -16.84
CA HIS A 167 4.18 1.84 -17.90
C HIS A 167 4.90 0.52 -18.16
N GLU A 168 5.39 0.31 -19.39
CA GLU A 168 6.24 -0.84 -19.71
C GLU A 168 7.60 -0.76 -19.02
N GLY A 169 8.05 0.46 -18.71
CA GLY A 169 9.32 0.76 -18.06
C GLY A 169 9.30 2.14 -17.39
N TYR A 170 10.47 2.67 -17.08
CA TYR A 170 10.70 3.89 -16.33
C TYR A 170 10.85 5.14 -17.21
N GLY A 171 10.37 5.10 -18.46
CA GLY A 171 10.42 6.25 -19.38
C GLY A 171 9.80 7.54 -18.81
N TYR A 172 8.89 7.44 -17.83
CA TYR A 172 8.34 8.59 -17.11
C TYR A 172 9.36 9.35 -16.26
N TRP A 173 10.58 8.83 -16.05
CA TRP A 173 11.67 9.52 -15.37
C TRP A 173 12.20 10.73 -16.14
N VAL A 174 12.19 10.64 -17.47
CA VAL A 174 12.86 11.61 -18.34
C VAL A 174 11.94 12.76 -18.71
N GLU A 175 12.43 13.99 -18.55
CA GLU A 175 11.80 15.18 -19.12
C GLU A 175 12.16 15.30 -20.61
N GLU A 176 11.27 15.88 -21.42
CA GLU A 176 11.54 16.07 -22.86
C GLU A 176 12.88 16.80 -23.13
N SER A 177 13.32 17.63 -22.18
CA SER A 177 14.57 18.38 -22.21
C SER A 177 15.83 17.57 -21.92
N ASP A 178 15.74 16.35 -21.38
CA ASP A 178 16.89 15.54 -20.94
C ASP A 178 17.01 14.20 -21.68
N GLN A 179 17.36 14.26 -22.98
CA GLN A 179 17.51 13.09 -23.85
C GLN A 179 18.98 12.73 -24.12
N SER A 180 19.83 12.84 -23.11
CA SER A 180 21.25 12.48 -23.28
C SER A 180 21.43 10.96 -23.45
N PRO A 181 22.47 10.49 -24.18
CA PRO A 181 22.74 9.05 -24.34
C PRO A 181 22.96 8.31 -23.00
N GLU A 182 23.56 8.99 -22.02
CA GLU A 182 23.82 8.43 -20.68
C GLU A 182 22.51 8.15 -19.92
N VAL A 183 21.52 9.03 -20.07
CA VAL A 183 20.17 8.85 -19.50
C VAL A 183 19.42 7.72 -20.22
N ALA A 184 19.57 7.60 -21.54
CA ALA A 184 18.99 6.51 -22.31
C ALA A 184 19.53 5.13 -21.88
N ASP A 185 20.84 4.99 -21.71
CA ASP A 185 21.47 3.74 -21.26
C ASP A 185 21.02 3.36 -19.83
N LEU A 186 20.86 4.35 -18.94
CA LEU A 186 20.37 4.12 -17.58
C LEU A 186 18.89 3.69 -17.57
N LEU A 187 18.06 4.27 -18.44
CA LEU A 187 16.68 3.85 -18.62
C LEU A 187 16.57 2.42 -19.14
N GLU A 188 17.33 2.07 -20.18
CA GLU A 188 17.31 0.70 -20.74
C GLU A 188 17.64 -0.35 -19.66
N GLN A 189 18.64 -0.08 -18.82
CA GLN A 189 18.99 -0.96 -17.70
C GLN A 189 17.92 -1.03 -16.60
N ALA A 190 17.16 0.04 -16.39
CA ALA A 190 16.05 0.05 -15.46
C ALA A 190 14.85 -0.73 -16.02
N ASP A 191 14.55 -0.54 -17.30
CA ASP A 191 13.44 -1.18 -18.01
C ASP A 191 13.58 -2.69 -18.07
N ASP A 192 14.81 -3.20 -18.25
CA ASP A 192 15.11 -4.64 -18.21
C ASP A 192 14.72 -5.32 -16.88
N GLN A 193 14.57 -4.53 -15.80
CA GLN A 193 14.15 -5.01 -14.48
C GLN A 193 12.64 -4.90 -14.25
N ALA A 194 11.91 -4.18 -15.11
CA ALA A 194 10.47 -4.02 -15.00
C ALA A 194 9.75 -5.27 -15.52
N ALA A 195 9.12 -6.03 -14.61
CA ALA A 195 8.26 -7.13 -15.02
C ALA A 195 7.04 -6.59 -15.79
N PRO A 196 6.70 -7.15 -16.97
CA PRO A 196 5.51 -6.74 -17.70
C PRO A 196 4.28 -6.80 -16.79
N THR A 197 3.57 -5.69 -16.69
CA THR A 197 2.47 -5.51 -15.72
C THR A 197 1.35 -4.72 -16.38
N ALA A 198 0.11 -5.07 -16.06
CA ALA A 198 -1.07 -4.37 -16.53
C ALA A 198 -2.11 -4.30 -15.42
N ARG A 199 -2.78 -3.16 -15.30
CA ARG A 199 -3.89 -2.96 -14.37
C ARG A 199 -5.19 -3.41 -15.04
N LEU A 200 -6.02 -4.17 -14.32
CA LEU A 200 -7.40 -4.44 -14.74
C LEU A 200 -8.27 -3.21 -14.50
N THR A 201 -9.30 -3.06 -15.31
CA THR A 201 -10.21 -1.91 -15.28
C THR A 201 -11.60 -2.26 -14.75
N SER A 202 -11.98 -3.55 -14.80
CA SER A 202 -13.28 -4.04 -14.31
C SER A 202 -13.38 -4.03 -12.79
N VAL A 203 -12.25 -4.06 -12.09
CA VAL A 203 -12.16 -4.09 -10.62
C VAL A 203 -11.00 -3.22 -10.12
N ALA A 204 -11.14 -2.70 -8.90
CA ALA A 204 -10.08 -1.91 -8.29
C ALA A 204 -8.89 -2.77 -7.86
N SER A 205 -7.68 -2.23 -8.02
CA SER A 205 -6.44 -2.75 -7.42
C SER A 205 -6.06 -4.18 -7.78
N ALA A 206 -6.44 -4.62 -8.97
CA ALA A 206 -6.03 -5.90 -9.55
C ALA A 206 -5.00 -5.68 -10.66
N TYR A 207 -3.85 -6.35 -10.55
CA TYR A 207 -2.73 -6.19 -11.47
C TYR A 207 -2.27 -7.55 -11.98
N TRP A 208 -2.34 -7.72 -13.29
CA TRP A 208 -1.70 -8.83 -13.97
C TRP A 208 -0.20 -8.55 -14.10
N THR A 209 0.63 -9.58 -13.92
CA THR A 209 2.07 -9.48 -14.16
C THR A 209 2.64 -10.79 -14.71
N ARG A 210 3.65 -10.68 -15.57
CA ARG A 210 4.42 -11.82 -16.08
C ARG A 210 5.77 -11.90 -15.37
N MET A 211 5.99 -13.00 -14.65
CA MET A 211 7.24 -13.30 -13.97
C MET A 211 7.90 -14.54 -14.58
N GLY A 212 8.84 -14.32 -15.49
CA GLY A 212 9.53 -15.40 -16.19
C GLY A 212 8.53 -16.28 -16.95
N SER A 213 8.45 -17.56 -16.58
CA SER A 213 7.56 -18.54 -17.21
C SER A 213 6.17 -18.65 -16.54
N LYS A 214 5.76 -17.65 -15.76
CA LYS A 214 4.46 -17.62 -15.08
C LYS A 214 3.77 -16.28 -15.28
N GLU A 215 2.44 -16.32 -15.28
CA GLU A 215 1.59 -15.14 -15.19
C GLU A 215 0.81 -15.19 -13.89
N HIS A 216 0.56 -14.02 -13.32
CA HIS A 216 -0.15 -13.90 -12.05
C HIS A 216 -1.16 -12.76 -12.10
N LEU A 217 -2.33 -12.96 -11.50
CA LEU A 217 -3.15 -11.85 -11.03
C LEU A 217 -2.85 -11.62 -9.55
N ARG A 218 -2.45 -10.41 -9.20
CA ARG A 218 -2.23 -9.96 -7.81
C ARG A 218 -3.27 -8.89 -7.51
N TRP A 219 -4.15 -9.16 -6.55
CA TRP A 219 -5.29 -8.30 -6.30
C TRP A 219 -5.27 -7.81 -4.86
N VAL A 220 -4.97 -6.52 -4.65
CA VAL A 220 -5.00 -5.92 -3.31
C VAL A 220 -6.45 -5.64 -2.93
N MET A 221 -6.89 -6.19 -1.81
CA MET A 221 -8.28 -6.16 -1.38
C MET A 221 -8.43 -5.34 -0.08
N PRO A 222 -9.32 -4.33 -0.04
CA PRO A 222 -9.44 -3.40 1.09
C PRO A 222 -10.19 -3.99 2.30
N GLU A 223 -10.79 -5.16 2.14
CA GLU A 223 -11.58 -5.81 3.19
C GLU A 223 -10.72 -6.23 4.38
N PRO A 224 -11.29 -6.23 5.61
CA PRO A 224 -10.59 -6.72 6.79
C PRO A 224 -10.10 -8.15 6.60
N GLU A 225 -8.83 -8.42 6.94
CA GLU A 225 -8.17 -9.71 6.71
C GLU A 225 -9.02 -10.91 7.14
N GLY A 226 -9.64 -10.83 8.32
CA GLY A 226 -10.44 -11.93 8.86
C GLY A 226 -11.68 -12.24 8.01
N GLU A 227 -12.39 -11.20 7.58
CA GLU A 227 -13.61 -11.29 6.77
C GLU A 227 -13.29 -11.76 5.35
N LEU A 228 -12.21 -11.23 4.76
CA LEU A 228 -11.75 -11.66 3.45
C LEU A 228 -11.34 -13.13 3.44
N LEU A 229 -10.63 -13.59 4.47
CA LEU A 229 -10.26 -15.00 4.60
C LEU A 229 -11.48 -15.91 4.73
N ASP A 230 -12.53 -15.48 5.44
CA ASP A 230 -13.77 -16.23 5.56
C ASP A 230 -14.47 -16.34 4.21
N ALA A 231 -14.60 -15.22 3.48
CA ALA A 231 -15.23 -15.18 2.17
C ALA A 231 -14.47 -16.02 1.12
N LEU A 232 -13.14 -15.88 1.05
CA LEU A 232 -12.31 -16.71 0.17
C LEU A 232 -12.40 -18.20 0.52
N ALA A 233 -12.49 -18.54 1.81
CA ALA A 233 -12.65 -19.92 2.23
C ALA A 233 -14.00 -20.52 1.80
N ARG A 234 -15.07 -19.73 1.78
CA ARG A 234 -16.37 -20.14 1.24
C ARG A 234 -16.27 -20.43 -0.25
N LEU A 235 -15.69 -19.51 -1.02
CA LEU A 235 -15.52 -19.65 -2.46
C LEU A 235 -14.64 -20.86 -2.81
N HIS A 236 -13.55 -21.05 -2.08
CA HIS A 236 -12.64 -22.19 -2.25
C HIS A 236 -13.31 -23.53 -1.94
N ALA A 237 -14.05 -23.62 -0.83
CA ALA A 237 -14.82 -24.84 -0.50
C ALA A 237 -15.90 -25.15 -1.54
N ALA A 238 -16.46 -24.13 -2.20
CA ALA A 238 -17.41 -24.29 -3.30
C ALA A 238 -16.74 -24.56 -4.67
N GLY A 239 -15.40 -24.50 -4.77
CA GLY A 239 -14.67 -24.63 -6.03
C GLY A 239 -14.87 -23.46 -7.00
N THR A 240 -15.24 -22.29 -6.48
CA THR A 240 -15.57 -21.07 -7.24
C THR A 240 -14.53 -19.96 -7.07
N ASP A 241 -13.36 -20.28 -6.53
CA ASP A 241 -12.23 -19.37 -6.38
C ASP A 241 -11.28 -19.35 -7.58
N THR A 242 -11.67 -19.99 -8.69
CA THR A 242 -10.91 -20.07 -9.93
C THR A 242 -11.44 -19.03 -10.92
N LEU A 243 -10.57 -18.13 -11.38
CA LEU A 243 -10.95 -17.08 -12.33
C LEU A 243 -11.10 -17.62 -13.76
N ILE A 244 -10.14 -18.43 -14.21
CA ILE A 244 -10.09 -19.00 -15.56
C ILE A 244 -9.73 -20.48 -15.51
N PRO A 245 -10.02 -21.26 -16.57
CA PRO A 245 -9.53 -22.63 -16.67
C PRO A 245 -8.02 -22.72 -16.42
N GLU A 246 -7.61 -23.72 -15.63
CA GLU A 246 -6.20 -23.95 -15.23
C GLU A 246 -5.57 -22.85 -14.36
N GLY A 247 -6.31 -21.77 -14.05
CA GLY A 247 -5.94 -20.79 -13.05
C GLY A 247 -6.09 -21.36 -11.63
N ARG A 248 -5.26 -20.88 -10.69
CA ARG A 248 -5.33 -21.34 -9.29
C ARG A 248 -4.98 -20.24 -8.30
N LEU A 249 -5.81 -20.04 -7.27
CA LEU A 249 -5.45 -19.26 -6.10
C LEU A 249 -4.31 -19.97 -5.34
N VAL A 250 -3.09 -19.43 -5.42
CA VAL A 250 -1.89 -20.09 -4.88
C VAL A 250 -1.53 -19.65 -3.46
N GLY A 251 -2.00 -18.48 -3.05
CA GLY A 251 -1.65 -17.89 -1.77
C GLY A 251 -2.00 -16.42 -1.77
N MET A 252 -1.42 -15.68 -0.84
CA MET A 252 -1.62 -14.24 -0.76
C MET A 252 -0.44 -13.55 -0.07
N PHE A 253 -0.19 -12.31 -0.45
CA PHE A 253 0.69 -11.44 0.32
C PHE A 253 -0.08 -10.74 1.43
N ARG A 254 0.64 -10.34 2.48
CA ARG A 254 0.18 -9.35 3.47
C ARG A 254 1.13 -8.17 3.42
N ALA A 255 0.60 -6.98 3.17
CA ALA A 255 1.36 -5.74 3.14
C ALA A 255 0.48 -4.58 3.62
N HIS A 256 1.03 -3.69 4.45
CA HIS A 256 0.35 -2.45 4.87
C HIS A 256 -1.10 -2.63 5.34
N GLY A 257 -1.37 -3.72 6.04
CA GLY A 257 -2.69 -4.01 6.63
C GLY A 257 -3.69 -4.66 5.67
N LEU A 258 -3.32 -4.85 4.39
CA LEU A 258 -4.15 -5.47 3.37
C LEU A 258 -3.63 -6.85 2.98
N LEU A 259 -4.53 -7.66 2.43
CA LEU A 259 -4.18 -8.90 1.75
C LEU A 259 -4.14 -8.69 0.24
N THR A 260 -3.25 -9.44 -0.41
CA THR A 260 -3.17 -9.54 -1.86
C THR A 260 -3.28 -11.00 -2.28
N PRO A 261 -4.49 -11.55 -2.47
CA PRO A 261 -4.67 -12.84 -3.12
C PRO A 261 -3.95 -12.91 -4.47
N VAL A 262 -3.33 -14.06 -4.74
CA VAL A 262 -2.54 -14.31 -5.95
C VAL A 262 -3.06 -15.53 -6.69
N TRP A 263 -3.42 -15.35 -7.95
CA TRP A 263 -3.75 -16.45 -8.86
C TRP A 263 -2.57 -16.73 -9.79
N ASP A 264 -2.12 -17.98 -9.86
CA ASP A 264 -1.26 -18.45 -10.96
C ASP A 264 -2.14 -18.65 -12.19
N LEU A 265 -1.63 -18.24 -13.35
CA LEU A 265 -2.32 -18.27 -14.63
C LEU A 265 -1.44 -18.97 -15.68
N PRO A 266 -2.04 -19.66 -16.67
CA PRO A 266 -1.31 -20.13 -17.84
C PRO A 266 -0.59 -18.99 -18.57
N VAL A 267 0.61 -19.26 -19.10
CA VAL A 267 1.35 -18.28 -19.91
C VAL A 267 0.56 -17.96 -21.19
N GLY A 268 0.46 -16.68 -21.52
CA GLY A 268 -0.31 -16.20 -22.66
C GLY A 268 -1.76 -15.85 -22.31
N THR A 269 -2.15 -15.89 -21.04
CA THR A 269 -3.48 -15.44 -20.59
C THR A 269 -3.66 -13.94 -20.87
N GLY A 270 -2.69 -13.13 -20.44
CA GLY A 270 -2.76 -11.67 -20.55
C GLY A 270 -3.82 -11.05 -19.63
N ALA A 271 -3.82 -9.72 -19.53
CA ALA A 271 -4.70 -9.00 -18.61
C ALA A 271 -6.16 -8.95 -19.10
N GLU A 272 -6.37 -8.75 -20.41
CA GLU A 272 -7.70 -8.60 -21.02
C GLU A 272 -8.60 -9.80 -20.77
N ALA A 273 -8.04 -11.02 -20.81
CA ALA A 273 -8.79 -12.25 -20.54
C ALA A 273 -9.28 -12.38 -19.09
N LEU A 274 -8.84 -11.51 -18.18
CA LEU A 274 -9.20 -11.52 -16.77
C LEU A 274 -10.25 -10.48 -16.40
N GLU A 275 -10.60 -9.55 -17.29
CA GLU A 275 -11.52 -8.46 -16.98
C GLU A 275 -12.91 -8.98 -16.56
N ASP A 276 -13.57 -9.76 -17.41
CA ASP A 276 -14.88 -10.34 -17.11
C ASP A 276 -14.80 -11.34 -15.93
N PRO A 277 -13.85 -12.30 -15.90
CA PRO A 277 -13.73 -13.21 -14.75
C PRO A 277 -13.49 -12.54 -13.41
N ALA A 278 -12.71 -11.45 -13.37
CA ALA A 278 -12.47 -10.71 -12.14
C ALA A 278 -13.73 -10.00 -11.66
N ALA A 279 -14.54 -9.42 -12.56
CA ALA A 279 -15.82 -8.80 -12.21
C ALA A 279 -16.83 -9.84 -11.66
N ASP A 280 -16.91 -11.00 -12.30
CA ASP A 280 -17.75 -12.12 -11.84
C ASP A 280 -17.29 -12.63 -10.46
N PHE A 281 -15.98 -12.81 -10.28
CA PHE A 281 -15.41 -13.20 -9.00
C PHE A 281 -15.67 -12.15 -7.93
N LYS A 282 -15.56 -10.85 -8.23
CA LYS A 282 -15.87 -9.77 -7.28
C LYS A 282 -17.32 -9.85 -6.81
N THR A 283 -18.25 -10.10 -7.73
CA THR A 283 -19.67 -10.28 -7.40
C THR A 283 -19.88 -11.48 -6.47
N ALA A 284 -19.22 -12.61 -6.74
CA ALA A 284 -19.27 -13.78 -5.87
C ALA A 284 -18.61 -13.52 -4.49
N LEU A 285 -17.51 -12.78 -4.47
CA LEU A 285 -16.81 -12.38 -3.24
C LEU A 285 -17.68 -11.47 -2.38
N ASP A 286 -18.37 -10.50 -2.97
CA ASP A 286 -19.28 -9.61 -2.25
C ASP A 286 -20.45 -10.36 -1.63
N ALA A 287 -20.99 -11.35 -2.34
CA ALA A 287 -22.00 -12.25 -1.79
C ALA A 287 -21.46 -13.09 -0.62
N ALA A 288 -20.22 -13.59 -0.73
CA ALA A 288 -19.58 -14.38 0.32
C ALA A 288 -19.21 -13.54 1.56
N LEU A 289 -18.80 -12.28 1.37
CA LEU A 289 -18.54 -11.31 2.45
C LEU A 289 -19.81 -10.95 3.22
N ALA A 290 -20.94 -10.83 2.53
CA ALA A 290 -22.24 -10.60 3.17
C ALA A 290 -22.76 -11.81 3.97
N GLU A 291 -22.17 -13.00 3.81
CA GLU A 291 -22.62 -14.21 4.48
C GLU A 291 -22.09 -14.30 5.93
N THR A 292 -22.99 -14.10 6.89
CA THR A 292 -22.69 -14.09 8.34
C THR A 292 -22.83 -15.45 9.03
N THR A 293 -23.14 -16.50 8.29
CA THR A 293 -23.28 -17.86 8.85
C THR A 293 -21.93 -18.36 9.38
N PRO A 294 -21.88 -19.16 10.46
CA PRO A 294 -20.60 -19.74 10.88
C PRO A 294 -20.01 -20.66 9.81
N LEU A 295 -18.68 -20.58 9.60
CA LEU A 295 -17.99 -21.44 8.65
C LEU A 295 -18.18 -22.94 8.97
N THR A 296 -18.45 -23.73 7.93
CA THR A 296 -18.50 -25.19 8.02
C THR A 296 -17.11 -25.77 8.34
N SER A 297 -17.04 -27.07 8.68
CA SER A 297 -15.75 -27.73 8.92
C SER A 297 -14.81 -27.67 7.71
N GLU A 298 -15.36 -27.81 6.51
CA GLU A 298 -14.61 -27.73 5.25
C GLU A 298 -14.11 -26.31 5.00
N GLN A 299 -14.96 -25.31 5.16
CA GLN A 299 -14.58 -23.90 5.02
C GLN A 299 -13.52 -23.50 6.06
N ARG A 300 -13.61 -23.98 7.31
CA ARG A 300 -12.56 -23.73 8.33
C ARG A 300 -11.22 -24.36 7.93
N ALA A 301 -11.23 -25.53 7.30
CA ALA A 301 -10.03 -26.16 6.78
C ALA A 301 -9.45 -25.35 5.61
N ALA A 302 -10.29 -24.91 4.66
CA ALA A 302 -9.90 -24.04 3.56
C ALA A 302 -9.27 -22.73 4.05
N ARG A 303 -9.92 -22.06 5.01
CA ARG A 303 -9.44 -20.83 5.66
C ARG A 303 -8.06 -21.04 6.29
N SER A 304 -7.87 -22.14 7.01
CA SER A 304 -6.58 -22.46 7.64
C SER A 304 -5.50 -22.72 6.58
N GLY A 305 -5.86 -23.38 5.48
CA GLY A 305 -4.96 -23.58 4.35
C GLY A 305 -4.53 -22.27 3.68
N LEU A 306 -5.48 -21.35 3.45
CA LEU A 306 -5.20 -20.03 2.89
C LEU A 306 -4.32 -19.19 3.82
N ALA A 307 -4.63 -19.16 5.12
CA ALA A 307 -3.84 -18.45 6.12
C ALA A 307 -2.39 -18.97 6.20
N ASN A 308 -2.18 -20.29 6.06
CA ASN A 308 -0.84 -20.89 6.05
C ASN A 308 -0.04 -20.59 4.77
N ARG A 309 -0.69 -20.11 3.71
CA ARG A 309 -0.05 -19.69 2.44
C ARG A 309 0.09 -18.17 2.33
N GLN A 310 0.07 -17.48 3.47
CA GLN A 310 0.33 -16.04 3.54
C GLN A 310 1.82 -15.75 3.64
N VAL A 311 2.30 -14.80 2.84
CA VAL A 311 3.66 -14.26 2.94
C VAL A 311 3.58 -12.78 3.26
N THR A 312 4.20 -12.35 4.36
CA THR A 312 4.29 -10.92 4.69
C THR A 312 5.43 -10.29 3.89
N ILE A 313 5.12 -9.26 3.11
CA ILE A 313 6.08 -8.46 2.36
C ILE A 313 6.14 -7.05 2.96
N ARG A 314 7.24 -6.33 2.76
CA ARG A 314 7.53 -5.03 3.39
C ARG A 314 8.24 -4.11 2.41
#